data_AF-A0A225WWZ1-F1
#
_entry.id   AF-A0A225WWZ1-F1
#
_cell.length_a   1.000
_cell.length_b   1.000
_cell.length_c   1.000
_cell.angle_alpha   90.00
_cell.angle_beta   90.00
_cell.angle_gamma   90.00
#
_symmetry.space_group_name_H-M   'P 1'
#
loop_
_entity.id
_entity.type
_entity.pdbx_description
1 polymer ?
#
loop_
_entity_poly.entity_id
_entity_poly.type
_entity_poly.pdbx_seq_one_letter_code
_entity_poly.pdbx_strand_id
1 'polypeptide(L)'
;MEKVWHMHKSDCDKLVEARNALQEQEGVPGSGVPCQIDGEVLMNFNRRSLDVYEKHGVKEPPGRGSKMDVDKKLAFFLDVLKVHDSSAPENKDLPPAGKMFLNRRYNNAYRHAADTFTASEIAQLNALMRSNHVGVSNR
;
A
#
# COMPACT_ATOMS: atom_id res chain seq x y z
N MET A 1 -9.96 -11.53 -4.95
CA MET A 1 -9.51 -10.12 -4.98
C MET A 1 -10.53 -9.14 -4.38
N GLU A 2 -11.82 -9.48 -4.27
CA GLU A 2 -12.86 -8.55 -3.78
C GLU A 2 -12.72 -8.11 -2.32
N LYS A 3 -12.33 -8.99 -1.39
CA LYS A 3 -12.34 -8.66 0.04
C LYS A 3 -11.44 -7.49 0.44
N VAL A 4 -10.29 -7.31 -0.21
CA VAL A 4 -9.36 -6.20 0.08
C VAL A 4 -9.78 -4.93 -0.65
N TRP A 5 -10.34 -5.06 -1.85
CA TRP A 5 -10.83 -3.93 -2.64
C TRP A 5 -11.89 -3.13 -1.89
N HIS A 6 -12.87 -3.79 -1.26
CA HIS A 6 -13.92 -3.10 -0.50
C HIS A 6 -13.39 -2.23 0.65
N MET A 7 -12.25 -2.60 1.26
CA MET A 7 -11.71 -1.89 2.43
C MET A 7 -11.00 -0.59 2.05
N HIS A 8 -10.43 -0.52 0.84
CA HIS A 8 -9.82 0.70 0.30
C HIS A 8 -10.73 1.42 -0.70
N LYS A 9 -11.89 0.84 -1.02
CA LYS A 9 -12.85 1.38 -2.00
C LYS A 9 -13.31 2.77 -1.61
N SER A 10 -13.62 3.05 -0.34
CA SER A 10 -14.06 4.39 0.06
C SER A 10 -12.98 5.45 -0.16
N ASP A 11 -11.72 5.14 0.14
CA ASP A 11 -10.61 6.06 -0.14
C ASP A 11 -10.40 6.21 -1.64
N CYS A 12 -10.49 5.13 -2.42
CA CYS A 12 -10.45 5.19 -3.89
C CYS A 12 -11.62 5.96 -4.51
N ASP A 13 -12.83 5.83 -3.97
CA ASP A 13 -14.04 6.51 -4.44
C ASP A 13 -13.94 8.01 -4.15
N LYS A 14 -13.49 8.39 -2.94
CA LYS A 14 -13.16 9.79 -2.60
C LYS A 14 -12.06 10.38 -3.50
N LEU A 15 -11.13 9.55 -3.96
CA LEU A 15 -10.08 9.96 -4.90
C LEU A 15 -10.61 10.13 -6.34
N VAL A 16 -11.55 9.29 -6.77
CA VAL A 16 -12.25 9.45 -8.06
C VAL A 16 -13.11 10.71 -8.04
N GLU A 17 -13.82 10.96 -6.94
CA GLU A 17 -14.59 12.19 -6.73
C GLU A 17 -13.69 13.44 -6.72
N ALA A 18 -12.56 13.40 -6.00
CA ALA A 18 -11.59 14.50 -5.98
C ALA A 18 -10.98 14.74 -7.38
N ARG A 19 -10.70 13.67 -8.14
CA ARG A 19 -10.23 13.79 -9.53
C ARG A 19 -11.29 14.41 -10.43
N ASN A 20 -12.55 14.00 -10.32
CA ASN A 20 -13.64 14.55 -11.12
C ASN A 20 -13.86 16.03 -10.79
N ALA A 21 -13.83 16.41 -9.51
CA ALA A 21 -13.93 17.80 -9.07
C ALA A 21 -12.78 18.69 -9.58
N LEU A 22 -11.55 18.16 -9.66
CA LEU A 22 -10.41 18.86 -10.28
C LEU A 22 -10.53 18.97 -11.80
N GLN A 23 -11.21 18.03 -12.44
CA GLN A 23 -11.41 18.02 -13.90
C GLN A 23 -12.51 18.99 -14.34
N GLU A 24 -13.44 19.33 -13.44
CA GLU A 24 -14.48 20.35 -13.66
C GLU A 24 -13.97 21.80 -13.46
N GLN A 25 -12.82 22.00 -12.81
CA GLN A 25 -12.17 23.30 -12.64
C GLN A 25 -11.14 23.55 -13.75
N GLU A 26 -11.59 23.94 -14.95
CA GLU A 26 -10.69 24.33 -16.04
C GLU A 26 -9.94 25.65 -15.72
N GLY A 27 -8.60 25.58 -15.70
CA GLY A 27 -7.75 26.71 -16.11
C GLY A 27 -6.57 27.07 -15.20
N VAL A 28 -5.39 26.48 -15.43
CA VAL A 28 -4.07 27.15 -15.63
C VAL A 28 -3.12 26.17 -16.35
N PRO A 29 -2.55 26.51 -17.53
CA PRO A 29 -1.54 25.69 -18.19
C PRO A 29 -0.19 25.83 -17.47
N GLY A 30 0.28 24.70 -16.91
CA GLY A 30 1.46 24.58 -16.05
C GLY A 30 1.20 23.74 -14.79
N SER A 31 -0.07 23.61 -14.40
CA SER A 31 -0.59 22.94 -13.19
C SER A 31 -1.23 21.58 -13.48
N GLY A 32 -0.64 20.81 -14.40
CA GLY A 32 -1.31 19.73 -15.16
C GLY A 32 -1.04 18.28 -14.71
N VAL A 33 -0.50 18.04 -13.51
CA VAL A 33 -0.48 16.69 -12.93
C VAL A 33 -1.32 16.72 -11.66
N PRO A 34 -2.53 16.12 -11.63
CA PRO A 34 -3.46 16.24 -10.50
C PRO A 34 -2.93 15.66 -9.18
N CYS A 35 -1.74 15.04 -9.19
CA CYS A 35 -1.17 14.30 -8.08
C CYS A 35 0.36 14.46 -8.04
N GLN A 36 0.89 15.68 -7.97
CA GLN A 36 2.29 15.85 -7.60
C GLN A 36 2.47 15.55 -6.11
N ILE A 37 3.28 14.53 -5.83
CA ILE A 37 3.77 14.27 -4.48
C ILE A 37 5.03 15.10 -4.33
N ASP A 38 5.10 15.86 -3.24
CA ASP A 38 6.30 16.60 -2.91
C ASP A 38 7.53 15.67 -2.87
N GLY A 39 8.68 16.16 -3.32
CA GLY A 39 9.89 15.35 -3.46
C GLY A 39 10.38 14.80 -2.12
N GLU A 40 10.28 15.57 -1.04
CA GLU A 40 10.65 15.14 0.30
C GLU A 40 9.69 14.08 0.83
N VAL A 41 8.39 14.27 0.61
CA VAL A 41 7.36 13.28 0.96
C VAL A 41 7.59 11.96 0.23
N LEU A 42 7.90 12.00 -1.06
CA LEU A 42 8.20 10.81 -1.86
C LEU A 42 9.47 10.11 -1.37
N MET A 43 10.53 10.87 -1.04
CA MET A 43 11.76 10.34 -0.46
C MET A 43 11.49 9.65 0.89
N ASN A 44 10.66 10.24 1.74
CA ASN A 44 10.28 9.67 3.02
C ASN A 44 9.48 8.36 2.85
N PHE A 45 8.56 8.29 1.89
CA PHE A 45 7.88 7.02 1.58
C PHE A 45 8.85 5.95 1.10
N ASN A 46 9.74 6.29 0.17
CA ASN A 46 10.73 5.34 -0.34
C ASN A 46 11.69 4.87 0.77
N ARG A 47 12.11 5.77 1.67
CA ARG A 47 12.93 5.43 2.84
C ARG A 47 12.22 4.42 3.73
N ARG A 48 10.97 4.69 4.12
CA ARG A 48 10.17 3.76 4.93
C ARG A 48 10.01 2.39 4.27
N SER A 49 9.86 2.36 2.94
CA SER A 49 9.85 1.09 2.21
C SER A 49 11.19 0.38 2.37
N LEU A 50 12.33 1.05 2.13
CA LEU A 50 13.68 0.47 2.23
C LEU A 50 14.01 -0.01 3.63
N ASP A 51 13.59 0.70 4.67
CA ASP A 51 13.83 0.31 6.07
C ASP A 51 13.20 -1.06 6.39
N VAL A 52 12.07 -1.41 5.75
CA VAL A 52 11.48 -2.76 5.88
C VAL A 52 12.36 -3.82 5.22
N TYR A 53 12.93 -3.54 4.05
CA TYR A 53 13.84 -4.47 3.37
C TYR A 53 15.10 -4.70 4.20
N GLU A 54 15.67 -3.63 4.78
CA GLU A 54 16.82 -3.69 5.66
C GLU A 54 16.50 -4.48 6.95
N LYS A 55 15.39 -4.16 7.62
CA LYS A 55 14.91 -4.86 8.84
C LYS A 55 14.86 -6.37 8.65
N HIS A 56 14.40 -6.83 7.49
CA HIS A 56 14.26 -8.26 7.19
C HIS A 56 15.48 -8.86 6.49
N GLY A 57 16.50 -8.06 6.15
CA GLY A 57 17.66 -8.51 5.38
C GLY A 57 17.26 -9.07 4.01
N VAL A 58 16.28 -8.45 3.37
CA VAL A 58 15.70 -8.86 2.07
C VAL A 58 16.17 -7.87 1.01
N LYS A 59 16.74 -8.37 -0.08
CA LYS A 59 17.13 -7.52 -1.23
C LYS A 59 15.98 -7.37 -2.23
N GLU A 60 15.21 -8.43 -2.43
CA GLU A 60 14.07 -8.49 -3.35
C GLU A 60 12.92 -9.27 -2.70
N PRO A 61 11.65 -8.91 -2.94
CA PRO A 61 10.51 -9.62 -2.38
C PRO A 61 10.56 -11.12 -2.72
N PRO A 62 10.38 -12.03 -1.74
CA PRO A 62 10.45 -13.45 -2.03
C PRO A 62 9.32 -13.84 -3.00
N GLY A 63 9.70 -14.52 -4.07
CA GLY A 63 8.79 -15.00 -5.11
C GLY A 63 8.37 -16.45 -4.91
N ARG A 64 7.70 -17.00 -5.94
CA ARG A 64 7.31 -18.41 -5.97
C ARG A 64 8.55 -19.31 -5.88
N GLY A 65 8.51 -20.30 -4.99
CA GLY A 65 9.65 -21.22 -4.78
C GLY A 65 10.82 -20.61 -4.00
N SER A 66 10.65 -19.43 -3.40
CA SER A 66 11.63 -18.86 -2.48
C SER A 66 11.94 -19.83 -1.33
N LYS A 67 13.23 -19.99 -1.02
CA LYS A 67 13.72 -20.76 0.14
C LYS A 67 13.69 -19.98 1.45
N MET A 68 13.16 -18.76 1.43
CA MET A 68 12.97 -17.96 2.64
C MET A 68 12.02 -18.69 3.57
N ASP A 69 12.36 -18.70 4.86
CA ASP A 69 11.49 -19.19 5.92
C ASP A 69 10.08 -18.55 5.84
N VAL A 70 9.05 -19.36 6.05
CA VAL A 70 7.66 -18.94 5.86
C VAL A 70 7.29 -17.84 6.84
N ASP A 71 7.67 -17.95 8.11
CA ASP A 71 7.35 -16.94 9.13
C ASP A 71 8.05 -15.62 8.81
N LYS A 72 9.32 -15.69 8.40
CA LYS A 72 10.07 -14.51 7.94
C LYS A 72 9.41 -13.87 6.71
N LYS A 73 8.97 -14.68 5.75
CA LYS A 73 8.28 -14.21 4.55
C LYS A 73 6.95 -13.51 4.89
N LEU A 74 6.14 -14.11 5.77
CA LEU A 74 4.88 -13.54 6.24
C LEU A 74 5.11 -12.22 6.98
N ALA A 75 6.11 -12.17 7.86
CA ALA A 75 6.47 -10.96 8.60
C ALA A 75 6.96 -9.83 7.69
N PHE A 76 7.78 -10.15 6.68
CA PHE A 76 8.22 -9.17 5.68
C PHE A 76 7.03 -8.55 4.94
N PHE A 77 6.13 -9.37 4.39
CA PHE A 77 4.97 -8.85 3.67
C PHE A 77 4.02 -8.08 4.57
N LEU A 78 3.81 -8.53 5.82
CA LEU A 78 3.00 -7.79 6.78
C LEU A 78 3.56 -6.38 7.02
N ASP A 79 4.87 -6.25 7.24
CA ASP A 79 5.51 -4.95 7.47
C ASP A 79 5.47 -4.05 6.22
N VAL A 80 5.67 -4.63 5.03
CA VAL A 80 5.49 -3.89 3.76
C VAL A 80 4.06 -3.36 3.66
N LEU A 81 3.06 -4.20 3.93
CA LEU A 81 1.65 -3.80 3.84
C LEU A 81 1.31 -2.72 4.88
N LYS A 82 1.81 -2.84 6.12
CA LYS A 82 1.64 -1.82 7.17
C LYS A 82 2.15 -0.44 6.74
N VAL A 83 3.37 -0.37 6.21
CA VAL A 83 3.98 0.92 5.83
C VAL A 83 3.19 1.61 4.70
N HIS A 84 2.57 0.82 3.82
CA HIS A 84 1.82 1.33 2.67
C HIS A 84 0.31 1.40 2.88
N ASP A 85 -0.18 1.07 4.08
CA ASP A 85 -1.60 1.17 4.39
C ASP A 85 -1.98 2.66 4.56
N SER A 86 -2.76 3.19 3.62
CA SER A 86 -3.20 4.59 3.67
C SER A 86 -4.19 4.88 4.80
N SER A 87 -4.80 3.84 5.39
CA SER A 87 -5.71 3.95 6.54
C SER A 87 -4.99 3.96 7.89
N ALA A 88 -3.69 3.61 7.91
CA ALA A 88 -2.89 3.61 9.12
C ALA A 88 -2.82 5.00 9.77
N PRO A 89 -2.74 5.11 11.10
CA PRO A 89 -2.70 6.39 11.81
C PRO A 89 -1.62 7.35 11.30
N GLU A 90 -0.47 6.84 10.86
CA GLU A 90 0.66 7.62 10.36
C GLU A 90 0.44 8.14 8.93
N ASN A 91 -0.53 7.57 8.20
CA ASN A 91 -0.80 7.84 6.79
C ASN A 91 -2.19 8.46 6.54
N LYS A 92 -3.09 8.43 7.54
CA LYS A 92 -4.51 8.81 7.38
C LYS A 92 -4.73 10.27 6.96
N ASP A 93 -3.82 11.16 7.35
CA ASP A 93 -3.92 12.61 7.10
C ASP A 93 -3.13 13.05 5.86
N LEU A 94 -2.58 12.10 5.09
CA LEU A 94 -1.82 12.41 3.89
C LEU A 94 -2.72 13.03 2.80
N PRO A 95 -2.17 13.94 1.97
CA PRO A 95 -2.86 14.44 0.80
C PRO A 95 -3.27 13.30 -0.16
N PRO A 96 -4.29 13.52 -1.02
CA PRO A 96 -4.76 12.56 -2.00
C PRO A 96 -3.66 11.87 -2.82
N ALA A 97 -2.68 12.63 -3.31
CA ALA A 97 -1.56 12.10 -4.09
C ALA A 97 -0.71 11.09 -3.30
N GLY A 98 -0.45 11.38 -2.03
CA GLY A 98 0.27 10.48 -1.13
C GLY A 98 -0.52 9.20 -0.84
N LYS A 99 -1.82 9.31 -0.56
CA LYS A 99 -2.71 8.16 -0.37
C LYS A 99 -2.77 7.26 -1.61
N MET A 100 -2.86 7.84 -2.82
CA MET A 100 -2.82 7.10 -4.07
C MET A 100 -1.52 6.32 -4.26
N PHE A 101 -0.39 6.95 -3.94
CA PHE A 101 0.91 6.29 -4.03
C PHE A 101 1.03 5.11 -3.07
N LEU A 102 0.66 5.30 -1.80
CA LEU A 102 0.67 4.24 -0.80
C LEU A 102 -0.28 3.10 -1.19
N ASN A 103 -1.51 3.40 -1.59
CA ASN A 103 -2.48 2.39 -2.06
C ASN A 103 -1.96 1.60 -3.26
N ARG A 104 -1.27 2.23 -4.21
CA ARG A 104 -0.65 1.53 -5.34
C ARG A 104 0.43 0.56 -4.88
N ARG A 105 1.30 0.98 -3.95
CA ARG A 105 2.36 0.14 -3.39
C ARG A 105 1.79 -1.03 -2.59
N TYR A 106 0.81 -0.75 -1.73
CA TYR A 106 0.07 -1.76 -0.97
C TYR A 106 -0.54 -2.83 -1.88
N ASN A 107 -1.31 -2.41 -2.88
CA ASN A 107 -1.97 -3.32 -3.82
C ASN A 107 -0.98 -4.17 -4.61
N ASN A 108 0.14 -3.59 -5.03
CA ASN A 108 1.20 -4.32 -5.72
C ASN A 108 1.87 -5.35 -4.82
N ALA A 109 2.18 -5.01 -3.56
CA ALA A 109 2.75 -5.93 -2.59
C ALA A 109 1.79 -7.09 -2.28
N TYR A 110 0.51 -6.79 -2.03
CA TYR A 110 -0.49 -7.82 -1.76
C TYR A 110 -0.72 -8.73 -2.98
N ARG A 111 -0.76 -8.16 -4.19
CA ARG A 111 -0.88 -8.95 -5.43
C ARG A 111 0.33 -9.86 -5.61
N HIS A 112 1.55 -9.35 -5.43
CA HIS A 112 2.76 -10.16 -5.51
C HIS A 112 2.71 -11.32 -4.51
N ALA A 113 2.31 -11.08 -3.26
CA ALA A 113 2.10 -12.16 -2.30
C ALA A 113 1.07 -13.17 -2.82
N ALA A 114 -0.10 -12.71 -3.25
CA ALA A 114 -1.18 -13.57 -3.73
C ALA A 114 -0.77 -14.46 -4.93
N ASP A 115 0.10 -13.96 -5.81
CA ASP A 115 0.56 -14.68 -7.00
C ASP A 115 1.69 -15.69 -6.68
N THR A 116 2.41 -15.49 -5.59
CA THR A 116 3.64 -16.24 -5.26
C THR A 116 3.50 -17.20 -4.09
N PHE A 117 2.63 -16.90 -3.14
CA PHE A 117 2.40 -17.70 -1.95
C PHE A 117 1.50 -18.89 -2.25
N THR A 118 1.59 -19.91 -1.39
CA THR A 118 0.59 -20.97 -1.36
C THR A 118 -0.72 -20.46 -0.75
N ALA A 119 -1.82 -21.20 -0.95
CA ALA A 119 -3.11 -20.84 -0.37
C ALA A 119 -3.07 -20.75 1.17
N SER A 120 -2.31 -21.64 1.83
CA SER A 120 -2.12 -21.63 3.29
C SER A 120 -1.39 -20.36 3.76
N GLU A 121 -0.31 -20.00 3.07
CA GLU A 121 0.47 -18.81 3.41
C GLU A 121 -0.34 -17.52 3.23
N ILE A 122 -1.18 -17.44 2.19
CA ILE A 122 -2.11 -16.31 2.02
C ILE A 122 -3.19 -16.27 3.11
N ALA A 123 -3.69 -17.42 3.54
CA ALA A 123 -4.64 -17.46 4.65
C ALA A 123 -3.99 -16.93 5.95
N GLN A 124 -2.74 -17.33 6.21
CA GLN A 124 -1.95 -16.86 7.36
C GLN A 124 -1.63 -15.37 7.28
N LEU A 125 -1.19 -14.87 6.12
CA LEU A 125 -0.96 -13.44 5.92
C LEU A 125 -2.23 -12.63 6.18
N ASN A 126 -3.37 -13.06 5.64
CA ASN A 126 -4.66 -12.40 5.87
C ASN A 126 -5.09 -12.43 7.35
N ALA A 127 -4.77 -13.50 8.08
CA ALA A 127 -5.02 -13.56 9.52
C ALA A 127 -4.15 -12.55 10.26
N LEU A 128 -2.85 -12.49 9.94
CA LEU A 128 -1.92 -11.50 10.51
C LEU A 128 -2.36 -10.06 10.23
N MET A 129 -2.79 -9.76 9.00
CA MET A 129 -3.31 -8.44 8.64
C MET A 129 -4.49 -8.06 9.51
N ARG A 130 -5.47 -8.95 9.70
CA ARG A 130 -6.62 -8.71 10.59
C ARG A 130 -6.20 -8.46 12.03
N SER A 131 -5.33 -9.30 12.59
CA SER A 131 -4.85 -9.16 13.96
C SER A 131 -4.06 -7.88 14.19
N ASN A 132 -3.44 -7.33 13.15
CA ASN A 132 -2.65 -6.11 13.19
C ASN A 132 -3.40 -4.88 12.63
N HIS A 133 -4.70 -4.99 12.37
CA HIS A 133 -5.54 -3.92 11.82
C HIS A 133 -5.02 -3.31 10.51
N VAL A 134 -4.35 -4.13 9.68
CA VAL A 134 -3.80 -3.71 8.39
C VAL A 134 -4.87 -3.81 7.31
N GLY A 135 -5.06 -2.73 6.56
CA GLY A 135 -6.07 -2.61 5.52
C GLY A 135 -7.49 -2.47 6.07
N VAL A 136 -7.65 -2.12 7.34
CA VAL A 136 -8.96 -1.90 7.96
C VAL A 136 -9.23 -0.40 7.94
N SER A 137 -10.17 0.04 7.09
CA SER A 137 -10.66 1.43 7.13
C SER A 137 -11.14 1.75 8.55
N ASN A 138 -10.58 2.79 9.17
CA ASN A 138 -11.10 3.36 10.41
C ASN A 138 -12.58 3.71 10.18
N ARG A 139 -13.48 2.97 10.83
CA ARG A 139 -14.91 3.29 10.85
C ARG A 139 -15.19 4.42 11.80
#